data_AF-A0A2Z4U9G8-F1
#
_entry.id   AF-A0A2Z4U9G8-F1
#
_cell.length_a   1.000
_cell.length_b   1.000
_cell.length_c   1.000
_cell.angle_alpha   90.00
_cell.angle_beta   90.00
_cell.angle_gamma   90.00
#
_symmetry.space_group_name_H-M   'P 1'
#
loop_
_entity.id
_entity.type
_entity.pdbx_description
1 polymer ?
#
loop_
_entity_poly.entity_id
_entity_poly.type
_entity_poly.pdbx_seq_one_letter_code
_entity_poly.pdbx_strand_id
1 'polypeptide(L)'
;MKKAARNLYLGLILFLMYAPIVVLIVLSFNASKSRTKWGGFTLKWYQSLFQDKAIMTALYNTLLIALLSAAIATFLGTAASIGINAMKGKGKTILMGITNIPILNSEIVTGISLMLLFIACRVTLGFSTILLSHITFCIPYVILSVMPKLKQTSKSAYEAAQDLGAGSISAFFKVVFPDILPGIVSGFLMAFTMSLDDFIITHFTKGPGVDTLSTKIYAEVRKGIRPEMYALSTLMFISVLVLMILVNISPKEAKDVKTTSSRKSIQKGLRLALPLLFVAVLAVGGAAYYFAGSGKSSGEQVVVYNWGDYLDPKSVELFEKETGIAVTYEEYETNEIMYPKILSGAIAYDVVCPSDYMIQRMLKNNLLAELNWDNIPNVKNMDPVYMKQSQSFDPDNAYSVPYCVGTVGILYNKTMVHEPVDSWDILWNPKYQDSILMQDSVRDAFAVSLKRLGYSLNSSDVEQLMQAKDDLIKQKPLVQAYVIDQVRDKMIGNEAALGVIYSGEAGYTKRENPNLEYVIPKEGSNVWIDSWVIPKNAKNKENAEKFINFMCRPDIALMNFEYLTYATPNKAARALIEDEETRNSKILFPEPEDLKNCETFQFLGDDVDSYYNELWNKVKSK
;
A
#
# COMPACT_ATOMS: atom_id res chain seq x y z
N MET A 1 6.89 -14.00 -44.18
CA MET A 1 7.73 -14.11 -42.96
C MET A 1 7.57 -12.92 -42.00
N LYS A 2 7.72 -11.65 -42.42
CA LYS A 2 7.59 -10.47 -41.52
C LYS A 2 6.27 -10.35 -40.74
N LYS A 3 5.13 -10.68 -41.35
CA LYS A 3 3.80 -10.62 -40.69
C LYS A 3 3.60 -11.73 -39.64
N ALA A 4 4.10 -12.93 -39.92
CA ALA A 4 4.04 -14.06 -38.98
C ALA A 4 4.95 -13.83 -37.77
N ALA A 5 6.20 -13.38 -38.00
CA ALA A 5 7.12 -13.02 -36.92
C ALA A 5 6.59 -11.87 -36.05
N ARG A 6 5.99 -10.84 -36.65
CA ARG A 6 5.33 -9.74 -35.92
C ARG A 6 4.15 -10.23 -35.07
N ASN A 7 3.29 -11.07 -35.64
CA ASN A 7 2.14 -11.60 -34.91
C ASN A 7 2.57 -12.54 -33.79
N LEU A 8 3.62 -13.34 -33.99
CA LEU A 8 4.22 -14.19 -32.96
C LEU A 8 4.84 -13.35 -31.84
N TYR A 9 5.59 -12.30 -32.17
CA TYR A 9 6.17 -11.37 -31.20
C TYR A 9 5.09 -10.67 -30.37
N LEU A 10 4.03 -10.17 -31.02
CA LEU A 10 2.87 -9.59 -30.33
C LEU A 10 2.16 -10.62 -29.44
N GLY A 11 1.99 -11.86 -29.93
CA GLY A 11 1.41 -12.95 -29.15
C GLY A 11 2.22 -13.28 -27.92
N LEU A 12 3.56 -13.27 -28.03
CA LEU A 12 4.48 -13.52 -26.92
C LEU A 12 4.42 -12.39 -25.87
N ILE A 13 4.38 -11.13 -26.31
CA ILE A 13 4.20 -9.99 -25.39
C ILE A 13 2.88 -10.10 -24.65
N LEU A 14 1.78 -10.35 -25.36
CA LEU A 14 0.46 -10.50 -24.75
C LEU A 14 0.45 -11.68 -23.77
N PHE A 15 1.01 -12.83 -24.16
CA PHE A 15 1.13 -13.98 -23.26
C PHE A 15 1.90 -13.60 -21.99
N LEU A 16 3.07 -12.95 -22.11
CA LEU A 16 3.88 -12.55 -20.96
C LEU A 16 3.14 -11.55 -20.05
N MET A 17 2.39 -10.62 -20.61
CA MET A 17 1.63 -9.63 -19.84
C MET A 17 0.42 -10.24 -19.12
N TYR A 18 -0.32 -11.16 -19.77
CA TYR A 18 -1.54 -11.73 -19.20
C TYR A 18 -1.32 -13.02 -18.42
N ALA A 19 -0.21 -13.74 -18.62
CA ALA A 19 0.08 -15.00 -17.94
C ALA A 19 0.06 -14.88 -16.40
N PRO A 20 0.65 -13.84 -15.76
CA PRO A 20 0.55 -13.66 -14.31
C PRO A 20 -0.90 -13.52 -13.84
N ILE A 21 -1.74 -12.79 -14.59
CA ILE A 21 -3.15 -12.61 -14.28
C ILE A 21 -3.88 -13.96 -14.36
N VAL A 22 -3.62 -14.76 -15.40
CA VAL A 22 -4.20 -16.10 -15.52
C VAL A 22 -3.77 -17.00 -14.35
N VAL A 23 -2.52 -16.92 -13.90
CA VAL A 23 -2.05 -17.67 -12.72
C VAL A 23 -2.83 -17.25 -11.47
N LEU A 24 -3.05 -15.95 -11.24
CA LEU A 24 -3.87 -15.48 -10.12
C LEU A 24 -5.32 -15.99 -10.23
N ILE A 25 -5.89 -16.02 -11.43
CA ILE A 25 -7.23 -16.58 -11.68
C ILE A 25 -7.25 -18.07 -11.38
N VAL A 26 -6.21 -18.84 -11.70
CA VAL A 26 -6.15 -20.26 -11.35
C VAL A 26 -6.00 -20.44 -9.84
N LEU A 27 -5.16 -19.64 -9.20
CA LEU A 27 -4.94 -19.68 -7.75
C LEU A 27 -6.18 -19.24 -6.95
N SER A 28 -7.09 -18.43 -7.51
CA SER A 28 -8.35 -18.07 -6.84
C SER A 28 -9.28 -19.26 -6.61
N PHE A 29 -9.08 -20.36 -7.33
CA PHE A 29 -9.80 -21.62 -7.14
C PHE A 29 -9.02 -22.64 -6.30
N ASN A 30 -7.79 -22.32 -5.85
CA ASN A 30 -6.98 -23.23 -5.04
C ASN A 30 -7.48 -23.27 -3.59
N ALA A 31 -7.83 -24.44 -3.06
CA ALA A 31 -8.26 -24.60 -1.66
C ALA A 31 -7.12 -24.41 -0.64
N SER A 32 -5.86 -24.51 -1.08
CA SER A 32 -4.68 -24.28 -0.25
C SER A 32 -4.35 -22.79 -0.14
N LYS A 33 -3.83 -22.36 1.02
CA LYS A 33 -3.26 -21.02 1.21
C LYS A 33 -1.85 -20.86 0.61
N SER A 34 -1.22 -21.95 0.17
CA SER A 34 0.13 -21.93 -0.43
C SER A 34 0.08 -21.74 -1.94
N ARG A 35 1.04 -20.97 -2.49
CA ARG A 35 1.25 -20.80 -3.94
C ARG A 35 1.81 -22.04 -4.63
N THR A 36 2.47 -22.93 -3.88
CA THR A 36 3.23 -24.06 -4.44
C THR A 36 2.47 -25.38 -4.32
N LYS A 37 1.52 -25.50 -3.39
CA LYS A 37 0.71 -26.71 -3.18
C LYS A 37 -0.73 -26.50 -3.63
N TRP A 38 -1.18 -27.30 -4.61
CA TRP A 38 -2.57 -27.33 -5.04
C TRP A 38 -3.42 -28.17 -4.07
N GLY A 39 -4.36 -27.53 -3.37
CA GLY A 39 -5.22 -28.14 -2.36
C GLY A 39 -6.57 -28.65 -2.88
N GLY A 40 -6.85 -28.51 -4.18
CA GLY A 40 -8.15 -28.82 -4.78
C GLY A 40 -8.93 -27.57 -5.23
N PHE A 41 -10.07 -27.77 -5.89
CA PHE A 41 -10.93 -26.70 -6.38
C PHE A 41 -11.87 -26.18 -5.29
N THR A 42 -11.98 -24.86 -5.11
CA THR A 42 -12.92 -24.24 -4.18
C THR A 42 -13.48 -22.90 -4.68
N LEU A 43 -14.68 -22.55 -4.22
CA LEU A 43 -15.28 -21.22 -4.36
C LEU A 43 -15.36 -20.46 -3.03
N LYS A 44 -14.84 -21.05 -1.94
CA LYS A 44 -14.93 -20.49 -0.58
C LYS A 44 -14.40 -19.06 -0.52
N TRP A 45 -13.32 -18.75 -1.21
CA TRP A 45 -12.69 -17.43 -1.19
C TRP A 45 -13.58 -16.33 -1.77
N TYR A 46 -14.38 -16.66 -2.79
CA TYR A 46 -15.38 -15.72 -3.32
C TYR A 46 -16.49 -15.46 -2.29
N GLN A 47 -16.92 -16.47 -1.54
CA GLN A 47 -17.90 -16.29 -0.47
C GLN A 47 -17.33 -15.47 0.70
N SER A 48 -16.10 -15.78 1.14
CA SER A 48 -15.40 -15.02 2.19
C SER A 48 -15.25 -13.54 1.80
N LEU A 49 -14.95 -13.28 0.52
CA LEU A 49 -14.83 -11.91 0.00
C LEU A 49 -16.09 -11.07 0.18
N PHE A 50 -17.27 -11.63 -0.13
CA PHE A 50 -18.54 -10.90 0.03
C PHE A 50 -18.98 -10.75 1.50
N GLN A 51 -18.41 -11.54 2.41
CA GLN A 51 -18.64 -11.42 3.86
C GLN A 51 -17.73 -10.39 4.51
N ASP A 52 -16.61 -10.04 3.87
CA ASP A 52 -15.66 -9.05 4.36
C ASP A 52 -16.21 -7.63 4.16
N LYS A 53 -16.59 -7.00 5.28
CA LYS A 53 -17.12 -5.63 5.30
C LYS A 53 -16.12 -4.61 4.77
N ALA A 54 -14.82 -4.78 5.03
CA ALA A 54 -13.80 -3.84 4.60
C ALA A 54 -13.61 -3.90 3.07
N ILE A 55 -13.56 -5.11 2.49
CA ILE A 55 -13.49 -5.28 1.03
C ILE A 55 -14.74 -4.73 0.35
N MET A 56 -15.93 -5.01 0.88
CA MET A 56 -17.18 -4.50 0.32
C MET A 56 -17.26 -2.98 0.40
N THR A 57 -16.83 -2.38 1.52
CA THR A 57 -16.76 -0.92 1.67
C THR A 57 -15.80 -0.30 0.66
N ALA A 58 -14.63 -0.90 0.48
CA ALA A 58 -13.65 -0.48 -0.52
C ALA A 58 -14.20 -0.56 -1.95
N LEU A 59 -14.96 -1.62 -2.29
CA LEU A 59 -15.67 -1.76 -3.56
C LEU A 59 -16.68 -0.64 -3.78
N TYR A 60 -17.52 -0.35 -2.78
CA TYR A 60 -18.51 0.73 -2.90
C TYR A 60 -17.85 2.10 -3.06
N ASN A 61 -16.81 2.39 -2.27
CA ASN A 61 -16.04 3.63 -2.37
C ASN A 61 -15.43 3.78 -3.78
N THR A 62 -14.78 2.74 -4.31
CA THR A 62 -14.22 2.75 -5.67
C THR A 62 -15.27 3.05 -6.72
N LEU A 63 -16.39 2.35 -6.72
CA LEU A 63 -17.44 2.55 -7.72
C LEU A 63 -18.07 3.94 -7.61
N LEU A 64 -18.30 4.42 -6.39
CA LEU A 64 -18.90 5.73 -6.15
C LEU A 64 -17.96 6.86 -6.57
N ILE A 65 -16.68 6.79 -6.19
CA ILE A 65 -15.65 7.77 -6.59
C ILE A 65 -15.51 7.76 -8.12
N ALA A 66 -15.37 6.59 -8.74
CA ALA A 66 -15.22 6.47 -10.19
C ALA A 66 -16.42 7.05 -10.95
N LEU A 67 -17.64 6.76 -10.49
CA LEU A 67 -18.87 7.25 -11.13
C LEU A 67 -19.03 8.77 -10.95
N LEU A 68 -18.88 9.27 -9.72
CA LEU A 68 -19.05 10.70 -9.43
C LEU A 68 -17.97 11.53 -10.09
N SER A 69 -16.71 11.10 -10.02
CA SER A 69 -15.61 11.83 -10.65
C SER A 69 -15.78 11.83 -12.17
N ALA A 70 -16.15 10.71 -12.79
CA ALA A 70 -16.40 10.64 -14.23
C ALA A 70 -17.57 11.52 -14.66
N ALA A 71 -18.69 11.52 -13.92
CA ALA A 71 -19.85 12.33 -14.23
C ALA A 71 -19.53 13.83 -14.15
N ILE A 72 -18.91 14.26 -13.03
CA ILE A 72 -18.56 15.67 -12.80
C ILE A 72 -17.47 16.12 -13.78
N ALA A 73 -16.41 15.33 -13.97
CA ALA A 73 -15.36 15.63 -14.93
C ALA A 73 -15.87 15.66 -16.37
N THR A 74 -16.84 14.82 -16.73
CA THR A 74 -17.45 14.84 -18.06
C THR A 74 -18.19 16.15 -18.30
N PHE A 75 -18.98 16.58 -17.32
CA PHE A 75 -19.69 17.85 -17.38
C PHE A 75 -18.71 19.03 -17.49
N LEU A 76 -17.74 19.11 -16.58
CA LEU A 76 -16.76 20.20 -16.54
C LEU A 76 -15.83 20.19 -17.76
N GLY A 77 -15.33 19.03 -18.17
CA GLY A 77 -14.46 18.87 -19.32
C GLY A 77 -15.16 19.14 -20.66
N THR A 78 -16.45 18.81 -20.78
CA THR A 78 -17.26 19.19 -21.96
C THR A 78 -17.44 20.69 -22.02
N ALA A 79 -17.81 21.34 -20.90
CA ALA A 79 -17.95 22.78 -20.82
C ALA A 79 -16.62 23.50 -21.12
N ALA A 80 -15.51 23.01 -20.54
CA ALA A 80 -14.16 23.50 -20.82
C ALA A 80 -13.79 23.32 -22.29
N SER A 81 -14.14 22.19 -22.92
CA SER A 81 -13.88 21.95 -24.34
C SER A 81 -14.59 22.97 -25.23
N ILE A 82 -15.86 23.26 -24.93
CA ILE A 82 -16.65 24.27 -25.65
C ILE A 82 -16.02 25.67 -25.48
N GLY A 83 -15.67 26.03 -24.24
CA GLY A 83 -15.03 27.31 -23.95
C GLY A 83 -13.67 27.48 -24.64
N ILE A 84 -12.78 26.50 -24.50
CA ILE A 84 -11.45 26.48 -25.11
C ILE A 84 -11.54 26.52 -26.64
N ASN A 85 -12.55 25.87 -27.24
CA ASN A 85 -12.75 25.89 -28.68
C ASN A 85 -13.20 27.26 -29.19
N ALA A 86 -14.01 27.99 -28.41
CA ALA A 86 -14.44 29.35 -28.72
C ALA A 86 -13.32 30.40 -28.57
N MET A 87 -12.30 30.12 -27.74
CA MET A 87 -11.16 31.01 -27.53
C MET A 87 -10.19 31.06 -28.74
N LYS A 88 -9.50 32.19 -28.89
CA LYS A 88 -8.46 32.41 -29.92
C LYS A 88 -7.19 32.99 -29.30
N GLY A 89 -6.04 32.80 -29.97
CA GLY A 89 -4.76 33.39 -29.57
C GLY A 89 -4.20 32.86 -28.25
N LYS A 90 -3.58 33.75 -27.46
CA LYS A 90 -2.80 33.40 -26.25
C LYS A 90 -3.65 32.78 -25.14
N GLY A 91 -4.89 33.22 -24.94
CA GLY A 91 -5.78 32.69 -23.90
C GLY A 91 -6.10 31.21 -24.06
N LYS A 92 -6.28 30.75 -25.31
CA LYS A 92 -6.45 29.34 -25.64
C LYS A 92 -5.23 28.51 -25.27
N THR A 93 -4.03 29.00 -25.60
CA THR A 93 -2.76 28.31 -25.31
C THR A 93 -2.53 28.17 -23.81
N ILE A 94 -2.78 29.24 -23.04
CA ILE A 94 -2.63 29.22 -21.58
C ILE A 94 -3.60 28.22 -20.96
N LEU A 95 -4.88 28.28 -21.32
CA LEU A 95 -5.90 27.42 -20.73
C LEU A 95 -5.67 25.94 -21.09
N MET A 96 -5.29 25.64 -22.34
CA MET A 96 -4.87 24.28 -22.73
C MET A 96 -3.64 23.80 -21.96
N GLY A 97 -2.66 24.68 -21.71
CA GLY A 97 -1.49 24.37 -20.91
C GLY A 97 -1.87 23.95 -19.50
N ILE A 98 -2.69 24.76 -18.81
CA ILE A 98 -3.18 24.48 -17.45
C ILE A 98 -3.95 23.16 -17.41
N THR A 99 -4.88 22.93 -18.35
CA THR A 99 -5.68 21.69 -18.36
C THR A 99 -4.83 20.45 -18.65
N ASN A 100 -3.66 20.57 -19.26
CA ASN A 100 -2.83 19.40 -19.58
C ASN A 100 -1.80 19.08 -18.49
N ILE A 101 -1.64 19.92 -17.45
CA ILE A 101 -0.67 19.68 -16.36
C ILE A 101 -0.82 18.28 -15.74
N PRO A 102 -2.04 17.79 -15.41
CA PRO A 102 -2.18 16.46 -14.80
C PRO A 102 -1.74 15.31 -15.72
N ILE A 103 -1.86 15.47 -17.05
CA ILE A 103 -1.44 14.45 -18.02
C ILE A 103 0.08 14.49 -18.25
N LEU A 104 0.70 15.67 -18.11
CA LEU A 104 2.12 15.87 -18.37
C LEU A 104 3.02 15.45 -17.19
N ASN A 105 2.49 15.55 -15.97
CA ASN A 105 3.21 15.17 -14.76
C ASN A 105 3.04 13.67 -14.47
N SER A 106 3.95 13.11 -13.67
CA SER A 106 3.72 11.79 -13.09
C SER A 106 2.55 11.84 -12.09
N GLU A 107 1.84 10.72 -11.96
CA GLU A 107 0.70 10.61 -11.03
C GLU A 107 1.13 10.86 -9.58
N ILE A 108 2.36 10.45 -9.20
CA ILE A 108 2.93 10.66 -7.86
C ILE A 108 3.06 12.16 -7.56
N VAL A 109 3.61 12.93 -8.51
CA VAL A 109 3.77 14.38 -8.35
C VAL A 109 2.40 15.04 -8.19
N THR A 110 1.42 14.62 -8.99
CA THR A 110 0.03 15.13 -8.90
C THR A 110 -0.61 14.80 -7.55
N GLY A 111 -0.50 13.55 -7.08
CA GLY A 111 -1.04 13.11 -5.80
C GLY A 111 -0.46 13.85 -4.60
N ILE A 112 0.87 13.95 -4.51
CA ILE A 112 1.55 14.69 -3.44
C ILE A 112 1.22 16.18 -3.49
N SER A 113 1.18 16.79 -4.68
CA SER A 113 0.85 18.21 -4.84
C SER A 113 -0.57 18.53 -4.37
N LEU A 114 -1.54 17.67 -4.69
CA LEU A 114 -2.92 17.83 -4.25
C LEU A 114 -3.06 17.62 -2.74
N MET A 115 -2.36 16.63 -2.19
CA MET A 115 -2.28 16.42 -0.75
C MET A 115 -1.77 17.69 -0.04
N LEU A 116 -0.62 18.24 -0.48
CA LEU A 116 -0.05 19.47 0.06
C LEU A 116 -1.00 20.67 -0.08
N LEU A 117 -1.73 20.76 -1.19
CA LEU A 117 -2.74 21.80 -1.41
C LEU A 117 -3.89 21.69 -0.39
N PHE A 118 -4.45 20.49 -0.18
CA PHE A 118 -5.51 20.28 0.80
C PHE A 118 -5.05 20.63 2.21
N ILE A 119 -3.81 20.28 2.57
CA ILE A 119 -3.20 20.64 3.84
C ILE A 119 -3.08 22.16 3.98
N ALA A 120 -2.56 22.84 2.96
CA ALA A 120 -2.42 24.30 2.95
C ALA A 120 -3.78 25.00 3.10
N CYS A 121 -4.83 24.42 2.52
CA CYS A 121 -6.22 24.88 2.66
C CYS A 121 -6.91 24.39 3.94
N ARG A 122 -6.24 23.64 4.81
CA ARG A 122 -6.78 23.03 6.04
C ARG A 122 -7.99 22.12 5.81
N VAL A 123 -8.01 21.43 4.67
CA VAL A 123 -9.03 20.44 4.34
C VAL A 123 -8.60 19.09 4.90
N THR A 124 -9.48 18.46 5.69
CA THR A 124 -9.22 17.11 6.21
C THR A 124 -9.30 16.09 5.08
N LEU A 125 -8.29 15.22 4.95
CA LEU A 125 -8.30 14.17 3.94
C LEU A 125 -9.40 13.15 4.21
N GLY A 126 -10.02 12.63 3.15
CA GLY A 126 -11.14 11.70 3.20
C GLY A 126 -11.77 11.50 1.82
N PHE A 127 -13.04 11.08 1.81
CA PHE A 127 -13.76 10.82 0.55
C PHE A 127 -13.81 12.04 -0.39
N SER A 128 -14.02 13.24 0.15
CA SER A 128 -14.14 14.48 -0.63
C SER A 128 -12.84 14.89 -1.32
N THR A 129 -11.70 14.71 -0.66
CA THR A 129 -10.37 15.03 -1.22
C THR A 129 -9.99 14.03 -2.31
N ILE A 130 -10.33 12.75 -2.15
CA ILE A 130 -10.20 11.77 -3.24
C ILE A 130 -11.07 12.21 -4.43
N LEU A 131 -12.35 12.49 -4.19
CA LEU A 131 -13.28 12.88 -5.26
C LEU A 131 -12.80 14.11 -6.03
N LEU A 132 -12.37 15.17 -5.34
CA LEU A 132 -11.86 16.40 -5.95
C LEU A 132 -10.58 16.15 -6.76
N SER A 133 -9.68 15.31 -6.24
CA SER A 133 -8.46 14.93 -6.93
C SER A 133 -8.76 14.15 -8.22
N HIS A 134 -9.68 13.20 -8.15
CA HIS A 134 -10.10 12.41 -9.32
C HIS A 134 -10.84 13.27 -10.35
N ILE A 135 -11.67 14.24 -9.94
CA ILE A 135 -12.27 15.19 -10.88
C ILE A 135 -11.18 15.97 -11.62
N THR A 136 -10.21 16.51 -10.88
CA THR A 136 -9.09 17.29 -11.45
C THR A 136 -8.26 16.46 -12.41
N PHE A 137 -7.97 15.21 -12.04
CA PHE A 137 -7.24 14.24 -12.86
C PHE A 137 -8.01 13.80 -14.12
N CYS A 138 -9.34 13.66 -14.04
CA CYS A 138 -10.15 13.15 -15.14
C CYS A 138 -10.55 14.21 -16.19
N ILE A 139 -10.69 15.49 -15.83
CA ILE A 139 -11.07 16.58 -16.75
C ILE A 139 -10.25 16.59 -18.06
N PRO A 140 -8.91 16.46 -18.03
CA PRO A 140 -8.08 16.51 -19.23
C PRO A 140 -8.39 15.37 -20.21
N TYR A 141 -8.68 14.16 -19.72
CA TYR A 141 -9.06 13.00 -20.54
C TYR A 141 -10.41 13.19 -21.23
N VAL A 142 -11.37 13.84 -20.54
CA VAL A 142 -12.64 14.25 -21.15
C VAL A 142 -12.39 15.26 -22.26
N ILE A 143 -11.55 16.26 -22.03
CA ILE A 143 -11.20 17.28 -23.04
C ILE A 143 -10.58 16.61 -24.27
N LEU A 144 -9.64 15.66 -24.08
CA LEU A 144 -9.04 14.90 -25.17
C LEU A 144 -10.06 14.10 -25.99
N SER A 145 -11.17 13.69 -25.38
CA SER A 145 -12.23 12.93 -26.06
C SER A 145 -13.27 13.83 -26.76
N VAL A 146 -13.65 14.96 -26.14
CA VAL A 146 -14.70 15.85 -26.65
C VAL A 146 -14.16 16.84 -27.69
N MET A 147 -12.96 17.40 -27.47
CA MET A 147 -12.36 18.42 -28.32
C MET A 147 -12.23 18.00 -29.79
N PRO A 148 -11.80 16.77 -30.15
CA PRO A 148 -11.74 16.35 -31.54
C PRO A 148 -13.11 16.32 -32.22
N LYS A 149 -14.17 15.89 -31.52
CA LYS A 149 -15.54 15.87 -32.06
C LYS A 149 -16.12 17.27 -32.22
N LEU A 150 -15.81 18.17 -31.29
CA LEU A 150 -16.20 19.56 -31.39
C LEU A 150 -15.55 20.26 -32.59
N LYS A 151 -14.28 19.95 -32.90
CA LYS A 151 -13.58 20.45 -34.10
C LYS A 151 -14.12 19.87 -35.42
N GLN A 152 -14.74 18.68 -35.37
CA GLN A 152 -15.37 18.03 -36.53
C GLN A 152 -16.81 18.50 -36.77
N THR A 153 -17.43 19.19 -35.80
CA THR A 153 -18.81 19.68 -35.90
C THR A 153 -18.93 20.72 -37.02
N SER A 154 -19.98 20.62 -37.83
CA SER A 154 -20.20 21.54 -38.94
C SER A 154 -20.65 22.92 -38.46
N LYS A 155 -19.79 23.92 -38.64
CA LYS A 155 -20.13 25.32 -38.33
C LYS A 155 -21.32 25.81 -39.17
N SER A 156 -21.39 25.42 -40.43
CA SER A 156 -22.46 25.80 -41.35
C SER A 156 -23.81 25.21 -40.94
N ALA A 157 -23.85 24.01 -40.34
CA ALA A 157 -25.10 23.43 -39.85
C ALA A 157 -25.66 24.19 -38.65
N TYR A 158 -24.79 24.72 -37.78
CA TYR A 158 -25.19 25.56 -36.66
C TYR A 158 -25.73 26.92 -37.15
N GLU A 159 -25.02 27.57 -38.09
CA GLU A 159 -25.44 28.84 -38.70
C GLU A 159 -26.80 28.68 -39.42
N ALA A 160 -26.98 27.61 -40.22
CA ALA A 160 -28.25 27.32 -40.89
C ALA A 160 -29.43 27.10 -39.92
N ALA A 161 -29.19 26.51 -38.75
CA ALA A 161 -30.24 26.35 -37.74
C ALA A 161 -30.67 27.71 -37.15
N GLN A 162 -29.73 28.64 -36.97
CA GLN A 162 -30.04 30.00 -36.52
C GLN A 162 -30.80 30.79 -37.58
N ASP A 163 -30.43 30.66 -38.86
CA ASP A 163 -31.12 31.30 -39.98
C ASP A 163 -32.58 30.83 -40.11
N LEU A 164 -32.86 29.57 -39.79
CA LEU A 164 -34.22 29.01 -39.73
C LEU A 164 -35.01 29.42 -38.47
N GLY A 165 -34.48 30.35 -37.65
CA GLY A 165 -35.14 30.91 -36.48
C GLY A 165 -34.93 30.13 -35.19
N ALA A 166 -34.02 29.15 -35.14
CA ALA A 166 -33.69 28.48 -33.88
C ALA A 166 -32.80 29.37 -33.01
N GLY A 167 -33.26 29.69 -31.79
CA GLY A 167 -32.41 30.40 -30.81
C GLY A 167 -31.15 29.61 -30.48
N SER A 168 -30.07 30.29 -30.04
CA SER A 168 -28.74 29.71 -29.82
C SER A 168 -28.73 28.45 -28.93
N ILE A 169 -29.57 28.41 -27.89
CA ILE A 169 -29.72 27.24 -27.02
C ILE A 169 -30.34 26.07 -27.80
N SER A 170 -31.40 26.32 -28.57
CA SER A 170 -32.03 25.28 -29.39
C SER A 170 -31.11 24.81 -30.52
N ALA A 171 -30.35 25.71 -31.15
CA ALA A 171 -29.37 25.36 -32.17
C ALA A 171 -28.25 24.48 -31.59
N PHE A 172 -27.75 24.81 -30.39
CA PHE A 172 -26.77 23.99 -29.68
C PHE A 172 -27.31 22.58 -29.41
N PHE A 173 -28.47 22.44 -28.75
CA PHE A 173 -28.99 21.13 -28.36
C PHE A 173 -29.45 20.26 -29.54
N LYS A 174 -29.82 20.87 -30.67
CA LYS A 174 -30.28 20.13 -31.86
C LYS A 174 -29.17 19.80 -32.86
N VAL A 175 -28.09 20.59 -32.91
CA VAL A 175 -27.02 20.44 -33.91
C VAL A 175 -25.71 20.04 -33.25
N VAL A 176 -25.20 20.86 -32.33
CA VAL A 176 -23.85 20.68 -31.76
C VAL A 176 -23.83 19.53 -30.76
N PHE A 177 -24.79 19.49 -29.83
CA PHE A 177 -24.82 18.49 -28.76
C PHE A 177 -24.89 17.04 -29.29
N PRO A 178 -25.74 16.69 -30.28
CA PRO A 178 -25.75 15.34 -30.86
C PRO A 178 -24.43 14.95 -31.54
N ASP A 179 -23.74 15.92 -32.18
CA ASP A 179 -22.47 15.68 -32.86
C ASP A 179 -21.31 15.41 -31.89
N ILE A 180 -21.31 16.08 -30.72
CA ILE A 180 -20.29 15.88 -29.68
C ILE A 180 -20.63 14.76 -28.71
N LEU A 181 -21.89 14.28 -28.67
CA LEU A 181 -22.36 13.24 -27.75
C LEU A 181 -21.49 11.97 -27.77
N PRO A 182 -21.04 11.43 -28.92
CA PRO A 182 -20.11 10.30 -28.93
C PRO A 182 -18.78 10.60 -28.22
N GLY A 183 -18.29 11.84 -28.32
CA GLY A 183 -17.09 12.31 -27.63
C GLY A 183 -17.31 12.46 -26.12
N ILE A 184 -18.50 12.92 -25.70
CA ILE A 184 -18.91 13.01 -24.29
C ILE A 184 -18.96 11.62 -23.66
N VAL A 185 -19.60 10.66 -24.33
CA VAL A 185 -19.69 9.26 -23.84
C VAL A 185 -18.30 8.62 -23.78
N SER A 186 -17.47 8.82 -24.81
CA SER A 186 -16.07 8.35 -24.79
C SER A 186 -15.27 8.97 -23.65
N GLY A 187 -15.44 10.28 -23.41
CA GLY A 187 -14.77 11.00 -22.33
C GLY A 187 -15.19 10.51 -20.95
N PHE A 188 -16.48 10.26 -20.75
CA PHE A 188 -17.01 9.68 -19.52
C PHE A 188 -16.42 8.30 -19.25
N LEU A 189 -16.41 7.41 -20.25
CA LEU A 189 -15.88 6.06 -20.10
C LEU A 189 -14.37 6.07 -19.83
N MET A 190 -13.64 6.96 -20.49
CA MET A 190 -12.20 7.14 -20.25
C MET A 190 -11.95 7.64 -18.83
N ALA A 191 -12.67 8.68 -18.38
CA ALA A 191 -12.59 9.21 -17.02
C ALA A 191 -12.95 8.16 -15.95
N PHE A 192 -14.02 7.39 -16.17
CA PHE A 192 -14.44 6.32 -15.27
C PHE A 192 -13.36 5.24 -15.16
N THR A 193 -12.79 4.81 -16.29
CA THR A 193 -11.75 3.78 -16.32
C THR A 193 -10.48 4.25 -15.62
N MET A 194 -10.04 5.49 -15.88
CA MET A 194 -8.85 6.07 -15.22
C MET A 194 -9.06 6.24 -13.72
N SER A 195 -10.26 6.64 -13.28
CA SER A 195 -10.58 6.83 -11.86
C SER A 195 -10.69 5.50 -11.09
N LEU A 196 -11.19 4.46 -11.74
CA LEU A 196 -11.37 3.13 -11.14
C LEU A 196 -10.03 2.41 -10.89
N ASP A 197 -9.05 2.63 -11.76
CA ASP A 197 -7.71 2.01 -11.70
C ASP A 197 -6.68 2.84 -10.91
N ASP A 198 -7.01 4.09 -10.55
CA ASP A 198 -6.07 4.94 -9.83
C ASP A 198 -5.81 4.40 -8.40
N PHE A 199 -4.52 4.21 -8.12
CA PHE A 199 -4.00 3.94 -6.79
C PHE A 199 -3.27 5.15 -6.22
N ILE A 200 -2.46 5.83 -7.02
CA ILE A 200 -1.46 6.78 -6.55
C ILE A 200 -2.12 8.05 -6.01
N ILE A 201 -3.01 8.67 -6.79
CA ILE A 201 -3.68 9.89 -6.36
C ILE A 201 -4.57 9.60 -5.16
N THR A 202 -5.29 8.48 -5.19
CA THR A 202 -6.10 7.99 -4.06
C THR A 202 -5.27 7.81 -2.80
N HIS A 203 -4.11 7.14 -2.88
CA HIS A 203 -3.27 6.84 -1.72
C HIS A 203 -2.82 8.10 -0.97
N PHE A 204 -2.44 9.16 -1.70
CA PHE A 204 -1.99 10.41 -1.10
C PHE A 204 -3.13 11.34 -0.66
N THR A 205 -4.34 11.15 -1.19
CA THR A 205 -5.47 12.07 -0.94
C THR A 205 -6.60 11.43 -0.13
N LYS A 206 -6.50 10.14 0.20
CA LYS A 206 -7.41 9.46 1.13
C LYS A 206 -7.18 9.87 2.57
N GLY A 207 -8.23 9.77 3.38
CA GLY A 207 -8.16 9.88 4.83
C GLY A 207 -8.36 8.52 5.50
N PRO A 208 -8.18 8.46 6.84
CA PRO A 208 -8.38 7.23 7.60
C PRO A 208 -9.76 6.64 7.40
N GLY A 209 -9.82 5.31 7.25
CA GLY A 209 -11.06 4.58 7.07
C GLY A 209 -11.75 4.74 5.70
N VAL A 210 -11.14 5.47 4.77
CA VAL A 210 -11.66 5.61 3.38
C VAL A 210 -10.75 4.88 2.41
N ASP A 211 -10.91 3.55 2.36
CA ASP A 211 -10.20 2.72 1.40
C ASP A 211 -10.97 2.56 0.09
N THR A 212 -10.20 2.41 -0.99
CA THR A 212 -10.65 1.95 -2.31
C THR A 212 -10.13 0.56 -2.56
N LEU A 213 -10.68 -0.16 -3.54
CA LEU A 213 -10.15 -1.47 -3.94
C LEU A 213 -8.68 -1.41 -4.33
N SER A 214 -8.24 -0.37 -5.05
CA SER A 214 -6.84 -0.23 -5.45
C SER A 214 -5.92 -0.11 -4.23
N THR A 215 -6.28 0.75 -3.27
CA THR A 215 -5.49 0.94 -2.03
C THR A 215 -5.55 -0.27 -1.11
N LYS A 216 -6.70 -0.94 -1.01
CA LYS A 216 -6.86 -2.18 -0.24
C LYS A 216 -6.08 -3.32 -0.87
N ILE A 217 -6.14 -3.51 -2.19
CA ILE A 217 -5.39 -4.58 -2.87
C ILE A 217 -3.89 -4.38 -2.68
N TYR A 218 -3.39 -3.16 -2.85
CA TYR A 218 -1.98 -2.86 -2.67
C TYR A 218 -1.49 -3.26 -1.27
N ALA A 219 -2.17 -2.76 -0.23
CA ALA A 219 -1.81 -3.04 1.16
C ALA A 219 -1.84 -4.56 1.46
N GLU A 220 -2.76 -5.29 0.85
CA GLU A 220 -2.98 -6.71 1.15
C GLU A 220 -2.12 -7.66 0.31
N VAL A 221 -1.62 -7.23 -0.85
CA VAL A 221 -0.66 -8.01 -1.64
C VAL A 221 0.71 -8.07 -0.94
N ARG A 222 1.05 -7.04 -0.16
CA ARG A 222 2.34 -6.95 0.55
C ARG A 222 2.39 -7.71 1.88
N LYS A 223 1.25 -7.95 2.54
CA LYS A 223 1.18 -8.69 3.80
C LYS A 223 1.35 -10.21 3.67
N GLY A 224 1.45 -10.74 2.45
CA GLY A 224 1.60 -12.17 2.21
C GLY A 224 0.41 -12.79 1.47
N ILE A 225 0.16 -14.08 1.71
CA ILE A 225 -0.74 -14.87 0.86
C ILE A 225 -2.12 -15.00 1.49
N ARG A 226 -3.06 -14.18 1.04
CA ARG A 226 -4.50 -14.33 1.33
C ARG A 226 -5.24 -14.71 0.05
N PRO A 227 -5.69 -15.97 -0.10
CA PRO A 227 -6.35 -16.45 -1.33
C PRO A 227 -7.59 -15.64 -1.74
N GLU A 228 -8.25 -14.96 -0.82
CA GLU A 228 -9.34 -14.02 -1.05
C GLU A 228 -8.93 -12.91 -2.03
N MET A 229 -7.66 -12.49 -2.01
CA MET A 229 -7.14 -11.47 -2.92
C MET A 229 -7.08 -11.96 -4.36
N TYR A 230 -6.81 -13.25 -4.59
CA TYR A 230 -6.84 -13.83 -5.93
C TYR A 230 -8.26 -13.81 -6.50
N ALA A 231 -9.27 -14.08 -5.67
CA ALA A 231 -10.67 -13.97 -6.05
C ALA A 231 -11.04 -12.51 -6.38
N LEU A 232 -10.59 -11.55 -5.57
CA LEU A 232 -10.82 -10.13 -5.81
C LEU A 232 -10.20 -9.64 -7.12
N SER A 233 -8.91 -9.92 -7.35
CA SER A 233 -8.20 -9.54 -8.58
C SER A 233 -8.85 -10.16 -9.82
N THR A 234 -9.35 -11.40 -9.71
CA THR A 234 -10.11 -12.07 -10.76
C THR A 234 -11.40 -11.30 -11.09
N LEU A 235 -12.19 -10.93 -10.08
CA LEU A 235 -13.43 -10.17 -10.27
C LEU A 235 -13.17 -8.80 -10.88
N MET A 236 -12.14 -8.09 -10.41
CA MET A 236 -11.77 -6.78 -10.97
C MET A 236 -11.36 -6.91 -12.43
N PHE A 237 -10.47 -7.85 -12.75
CA PHE A 237 -10.01 -8.06 -14.12
C PHE A 237 -11.17 -8.39 -15.06
N ILE A 238 -12.06 -9.31 -14.67
CA ILE A 238 -13.25 -9.66 -15.45
C ILE A 238 -14.15 -8.43 -15.63
N SER A 239 -14.37 -7.65 -14.57
CA SER A 239 -15.23 -6.45 -14.62
C SER A 239 -14.67 -5.40 -15.57
N VAL A 240 -13.37 -5.09 -15.48
CA VAL A 240 -12.68 -4.15 -16.38
C VAL A 240 -12.68 -4.66 -17.82
N LEU A 241 -12.44 -5.95 -18.03
CA LEU A 241 -12.46 -6.56 -19.36
C LEU A 241 -13.86 -6.49 -19.98
N VAL A 242 -14.90 -6.82 -19.21
CA VAL A 242 -16.30 -6.71 -19.65
C VAL A 242 -16.63 -5.26 -20.00
N LEU A 243 -16.25 -4.30 -19.15
CA LEU A 243 -16.42 -2.87 -19.45
C LEU A 243 -15.71 -2.48 -20.73
N MET A 244 -14.43 -2.82 -20.90
CA MET A 244 -13.68 -2.53 -22.13
C MET A 244 -14.33 -3.16 -23.37
N ILE A 245 -14.80 -4.40 -23.28
CA ILE A 245 -15.49 -5.08 -24.37
C ILE A 245 -16.79 -4.32 -24.70
N LEU A 246 -17.59 -3.95 -23.70
CA LEU A 246 -18.82 -3.16 -23.90
C LEU A 246 -18.53 -1.79 -24.55
N VAL A 247 -17.44 -1.14 -24.17
CA VAL A 247 -16.99 0.13 -24.76
C VAL A 247 -16.55 -0.06 -26.21
N ASN A 248 -15.78 -1.12 -26.50
CA ASN A 248 -15.16 -1.34 -27.82
C ASN A 248 -16.09 -2.02 -28.83
N ILE A 249 -17.13 -2.72 -28.36
CA ILE A 249 -18.23 -3.23 -29.19
C ILE A 249 -19.14 -2.09 -29.68
N SER A 250 -19.00 -0.86 -29.15
CA SER A 250 -19.63 0.31 -29.75
C SER A 250 -19.12 0.51 -31.19
N PRO A 251 -19.98 0.42 -32.23
CA PRO A 251 -19.51 0.10 -33.57
C PRO A 251 -18.69 1.23 -34.18
N LYS A 252 -17.57 0.85 -34.83
CA LYS A 252 -16.88 1.66 -35.85
C LYS A 252 -17.91 2.24 -36.82
N GLU A 253 -17.73 3.52 -37.12
CA GLU A 253 -18.49 4.28 -38.11
C GLU A 253 -18.66 3.45 -39.40
N ALA A 254 -19.89 2.98 -39.64
CA ALA A 254 -20.26 2.51 -40.95
C ALA A 254 -20.30 3.74 -41.86
N LYS A 255 -19.26 3.88 -42.70
CA LYS A 255 -19.32 4.67 -43.92
C LYS A 255 -20.39 4.03 -44.80
N ASP A 256 -21.60 4.58 -44.82
CA ASP A 256 -22.43 4.64 -46.02
C ASP A 256 -23.66 5.55 -45.83
N VAL A 257 -24.08 6.09 -46.98
CA VAL A 257 -24.81 7.33 -47.18
C VAL A 257 -26.34 7.16 -47.12
N LYS A 258 -27.01 8.23 -46.67
CA LYS A 258 -28.42 8.67 -46.85
C LYS A 258 -29.57 7.98 -46.08
N THR A 259 -30.35 8.91 -45.53
CA THR A 259 -31.79 8.89 -45.16
C THR A 259 -32.24 8.21 -43.85
N THR A 260 -32.94 9.04 -43.06
CA THR A 260 -33.90 8.70 -41.99
C THR A 260 -33.41 7.88 -40.78
N SER A 261 -32.97 8.57 -39.72
CA SER A 261 -33.85 8.92 -38.59
C SER A 261 -33.07 9.09 -37.28
N SER A 262 -33.24 10.26 -36.67
CA SER A 262 -32.81 10.66 -35.32
C SER A 262 -33.07 9.59 -34.22
N ARG A 263 -34.03 8.68 -34.42
CA ARG A 263 -34.35 7.57 -33.49
C ARG A 263 -33.25 6.52 -33.31
N LYS A 264 -32.44 6.22 -34.33
CA LYS A 264 -31.38 5.17 -34.23
C LYS A 264 -30.16 5.63 -33.42
N SER A 265 -29.88 6.93 -33.37
CA SER A 265 -28.80 7.50 -32.54
C SER A 265 -29.17 7.47 -31.04
N ILE A 266 -30.42 7.83 -30.72
CA ILE A 266 -30.96 7.80 -29.35
C ILE A 266 -31.03 6.36 -28.81
N GLN A 267 -31.45 5.38 -29.62
CA GLN A 267 -31.42 3.96 -29.23
C GLN A 267 -30.00 3.39 -29.04
N LYS A 268 -28.98 3.92 -29.74
CA LYS A 268 -27.56 3.55 -29.53
C LYS A 268 -27.01 4.12 -28.23
N GLY A 269 -27.32 5.38 -27.90
CA GLY A 269 -26.96 5.98 -26.61
C GLY A 269 -27.63 5.27 -25.43
N LEU A 270 -28.91 4.85 -25.58
CA LEU A 270 -29.65 4.11 -24.57
C LEU A 270 -29.06 2.72 -24.25
N ARG A 271 -28.47 2.03 -25.24
CA ARG A 271 -27.84 0.71 -25.05
C ARG A 271 -26.51 0.78 -24.30
N LEU A 272 -25.77 1.89 -24.41
CA LEU A 272 -24.58 2.19 -23.60
C LEU A 272 -24.96 2.70 -22.20
N ALA A 273 -26.08 3.42 -22.09
CA ALA A 273 -26.58 3.92 -20.81
C ALA A 273 -27.08 2.80 -19.88
N LEU A 274 -27.61 1.70 -20.40
CA LEU A 274 -28.17 0.60 -19.59
C LEU A 274 -27.18 -0.05 -18.60
N PRO A 275 -25.97 -0.50 -19.00
CA PRO A 275 -24.98 -1.03 -18.06
C PRO A 275 -24.44 0.04 -17.10
N LEU A 276 -24.31 1.28 -17.55
CA LEU A 276 -23.91 2.42 -16.71
C LEU A 276 -24.98 2.79 -15.67
N LEU A 277 -26.26 2.70 -16.04
CA LEU A 277 -27.40 2.88 -15.14
C LEU A 277 -27.45 1.73 -14.13
N PHE A 278 -27.10 0.50 -14.54
CA PHE A 278 -27.04 -0.66 -13.65
C PHE A 278 -25.91 -0.52 -12.62
N VAL A 279 -24.71 -0.10 -13.04
CA VAL A 279 -23.60 0.21 -12.13
C VAL A 279 -23.93 1.40 -11.22
N ALA A 280 -24.60 2.43 -11.73
CA ALA A 280 -25.06 3.57 -10.94
C ALA A 280 -26.12 3.18 -9.91
N VAL A 281 -27.08 2.33 -10.28
CA VAL A 281 -28.11 1.81 -9.37
C VAL A 281 -27.52 0.87 -8.32
N LEU A 282 -26.53 0.06 -8.67
CA LEU A 282 -25.80 -0.78 -7.70
C LEU A 282 -24.94 0.05 -6.74
N ALA A 283 -24.28 1.10 -7.23
CA ALA A 283 -23.49 2.02 -6.41
C ALA A 283 -24.39 2.84 -5.46
N VAL A 284 -25.52 3.35 -5.94
CA VAL A 284 -26.47 4.14 -5.14
C VAL A 284 -27.26 3.24 -4.17
N GLY A 285 -27.68 2.05 -4.60
CA GLY A 285 -28.36 1.06 -3.75
C GLY A 285 -27.47 0.51 -2.64
N GLY A 286 -26.18 0.25 -2.94
CA GLY A 286 -25.18 -0.15 -1.95
C GLY A 286 -24.84 0.97 -0.96
N ALA A 287 -24.69 2.21 -1.44
CA ALA A 287 -24.48 3.37 -0.57
C ALA A 287 -25.68 3.63 0.35
N ALA A 288 -26.92 3.53 -0.16
CA ALA A 288 -28.13 3.70 0.65
C ALA A 288 -28.28 2.62 1.73
N TYR A 289 -27.94 1.37 1.42
CA TYR A 289 -27.91 0.27 2.41
C TYR A 289 -26.82 0.49 3.48
N TYR A 290 -25.67 1.04 3.09
CA TYR A 290 -24.57 1.35 4.00
C TYR A 290 -24.82 2.56 4.90
N PHE A 291 -25.38 3.65 4.37
CA PHE A 291 -25.81 4.82 5.17
C PHE A 291 -26.99 4.50 6.08
N ALA A 292 -27.81 3.49 5.75
CA ALA A 292 -28.85 2.97 6.63
C ALA A 292 -28.32 2.00 7.70
N GLY A 293 -27.21 1.30 7.43
CA GLY A 293 -26.56 0.34 8.35
C GLY A 293 -25.45 0.92 9.23
N SER A 294 -24.96 2.12 8.92
CA SER A 294 -24.07 2.89 9.79
C SER A 294 -24.89 3.53 10.90
N GLY A 295 -25.22 2.72 11.91
CA GLY A 295 -25.57 3.25 13.21
C GLY A 295 -24.50 4.26 13.59
N LYS A 296 -24.91 5.52 13.85
CA LYS A 296 -24.06 6.51 14.48
C LYS A 296 -23.50 5.89 15.76
N SER A 297 -22.25 5.44 15.71
CA SER A 297 -21.50 5.16 16.94
C SER A 297 -21.38 6.49 17.68
N SER A 298 -21.94 6.52 18.87
CA SER A 298 -21.98 7.67 19.73
C SER A 298 -20.63 7.85 20.43
N GLY A 299 -19.86 8.84 19.97
CA GLY A 299 -19.10 9.71 20.89
C GLY A 299 -17.58 9.69 20.76
N GLU A 300 -16.94 8.51 20.74
CA GLU A 300 -15.50 8.40 20.91
C GLU A 300 -14.86 7.48 19.88
N GLN A 301 -13.73 7.92 19.32
CA GLN A 301 -12.93 7.13 18.37
C GLN A 301 -11.44 7.22 18.70
N VAL A 302 -10.68 6.28 18.15
CA VAL A 302 -9.22 6.32 18.08
C VAL A 302 -8.79 5.94 16.66
N VAL A 303 -7.94 6.76 16.04
CA VAL A 303 -7.38 6.50 14.72
C VAL A 303 -5.98 5.90 14.87
N VAL A 304 -5.81 4.64 14.50
CA VAL A 304 -4.57 3.88 14.63
C VAL A 304 -3.92 3.73 13.26
N TYR A 305 -2.62 4.01 13.16
CA TYR A 305 -1.82 3.77 11.97
C TYR A 305 -0.67 2.82 12.30
N ASN A 306 -0.71 1.59 11.78
CA ASN A 306 0.23 0.54 12.15
C ASN A 306 0.78 -0.20 10.92
N TRP A 307 1.73 -1.10 11.11
CA TRP A 307 2.16 -2.06 10.11
C TRP A 307 1.01 -2.98 9.68
N GLY A 308 1.08 -3.46 8.43
CA GLY A 308 0.14 -4.44 7.91
C GLY A 308 0.26 -5.80 8.60
N ASP A 309 -0.87 -6.39 8.98
CA ASP A 309 -0.95 -7.71 9.66
C ASP A 309 -0.18 -7.77 11.00
N TYR A 310 -0.10 -6.63 11.70
CA TYR A 310 0.72 -6.46 12.90
C TYR A 310 -0.09 -6.34 14.21
N LEU A 311 -1.33 -6.80 14.19
CA LEU A 311 -2.25 -6.81 15.32
C LEU A 311 -3.39 -7.81 15.03
N ASP A 312 -3.77 -8.65 16.00
CA ASP A 312 -4.91 -9.56 15.82
C ASP A 312 -6.20 -8.73 15.67
N PRO A 313 -6.96 -8.84 14.56
CA PRO A 313 -8.21 -8.11 14.39
C PRO A 313 -9.22 -8.30 15.54
N LYS A 314 -9.21 -9.45 16.22
CA LYS A 314 -10.07 -9.71 17.39
C LYS A 314 -9.73 -8.82 18.58
N SER A 315 -8.46 -8.40 18.71
CA SER A 315 -8.07 -7.47 19.77
C SER A 315 -8.72 -6.10 19.57
N VAL A 316 -8.91 -5.67 18.32
CA VAL A 316 -9.68 -4.46 17.97
C VAL A 316 -11.14 -4.62 18.37
N GLU A 317 -11.78 -5.71 17.95
CA GLU A 317 -13.20 -5.98 18.29
C GLU A 317 -13.43 -6.02 19.80
N LEU A 318 -12.48 -6.61 20.54
CA LEU A 318 -12.54 -6.69 21.99
C LEU A 318 -12.35 -5.31 22.63
N PHE A 319 -11.40 -4.50 22.15
CA PHE A 319 -11.23 -3.12 22.60
C PHE A 319 -12.49 -2.29 22.38
N GLU A 320 -13.09 -2.34 21.18
CA GLU A 320 -14.32 -1.61 20.86
C GLU A 320 -15.48 -2.06 21.77
N LYS A 321 -15.58 -3.37 22.03
CA LYS A 321 -16.62 -3.94 22.89
C LYS A 321 -16.44 -3.56 24.37
N GLU A 322 -15.21 -3.56 24.88
CA GLU A 322 -14.93 -3.26 26.29
C GLU A 322 -15.01 -1.77 26.60
N THR A 323 -14.59 -0.92 25.66
CA THR A 323 -14.46 0.53 25.90
C THR A 323 -15.59 1.34 25.28
N GLY A 324 -16.27 0.82 24.26
CA GLY A 324 -17.21 1.58 23.44
C GLY A 324 -16.54 2.58 22.48
N ILE A 325 -15.20 2.65 22.43
CA ILE A 325 -14.43 3.55 21.56
C ILE A 325 -14.27 2.87 20.20
N ALA A 326 -14.72 3.53 19.12
CA ALA A 326 -14.55 3.00 17.77
C ALA A 326 -13.09 3.11 17.30
N VAL A 327 -12.57 2.07 16.64
CA VAL A 327 -11.20 2.05 16.12
C VAL A 327 -11.22 2.23 14.61
N THR A 328 -10.61 3.31 14.13
CA THR A 328 -10.28 3.44 12.71
C THR A 328 -8.85 2.99 12.50
N TYR A 329 -8.68 1.79 11.96
CA TYR A 329 -7.37 1.17 11.76
C TYR A 329 -6.90 1.35 10.31
N GLU A 330 -5.76 2.01 10.10
CA GLU A 330 -5.08 2.15 8.82
C GLU A 330 -3.70 1.48 8.90
N GLU A 331 -3.22 0.98 7.76
CA GLU A 331 -1.95 0.26 7.69
C GLU A 331 -0.94 0.93 6.76
N TYR A 332 0.34 0.75 7.07
CA TYR A 332 1.48 1.07 6.21
C TYR A 332 2.46 -0.10 6.13
N GLU A 333 3.39 0.01 5.18
CA GLU A 333 4.34 -1.07 4.86
C GLU A 333 5.77 -0.74 5.24
N THR A 334 6.13 0.55 5.22
CA THR A 334 7.46 1.02 5.61
C THR A 334 7.33 2.33 6.39
N ASN A 335 8.30 2.57 7.26
CA ASN A 335 8.39 3.84 7.98
C ASN A 335 8.49 5.04 7.01
N GLU A 336 9.07 4.86 5.81
CA GLU A 336 9.23 5.90 4.79
C GLU A 336 7.90 6.28 4.10
N ILE A 337 6.91 5.38 4.07
CA ILE A 337 5.54 5.69 3.64
C ILE A 337 4.77 6.38 4.77
N MET A 338 4.99 5.96 6.01
CA MET A 338 4.33 6.50 7.19
C MET A 338 4.78 7.94 7.49
N TYR A 339 6.09 8.19 7.50
CA TYR A 339 6.68 9.44 7.99
C TYR A 339 6.20 10.69 7.26
N PRO A 340 6.16 10.76 5.91
CA PRO A 340 5.65 11.94 5.21
C PRO A 340 4.19 12.27 5.56
N LYS A 341 3.34 11.26 5.80
CA LYS A 341 1.96 11.50 6.23
C LYS A 341 1.91 12.14 7.61
N ILE A 342 2.71 11.66 8.57
CA ILE A 342 2.76 12.26 9.91
C ILE A 342 3.38 13.66 9.88
N LEU A 343 4.53 13.82 9.21
CA LEU A 343 5.24 15.09 9.07
C LEU A 343 4.34 16.18 8.46
N SER A 344 3.52 15.80 7.48
CA SER A 344 2.61 16.74 6.81
C SER A 344 1.50 17.27 7.72
N GLY A 345 1.14 16.53 8.78
CA GLY A 345 0.03 16.85 9.68
C GLY A 345 -1.37 16.79 9.04
N ALA A 346 -1.49 16.32 7.79
CA ALA A 346 -2.74 16.28 7.02
C ALA A 346 -3.83 15.43 7.67
N ILE A 347 -3.39 14.34 8.27
CA ILE A 347 -4.21 13.35 8.95
C ILE A 347 -3.76 13.35 10.41
N ALA A 348 -4.73 13.51 11.30
CA ALA A 348 -4.52 13.35 12.73
C ALA A 348 -4.72 11.89 13.09
N TYR A 349 -3.63 11.12 13.11
CA TYR A 349 -3.60 9.81 13.72
C TYR A 349 -3.45 9.97 15.23
N ASP A 350 -4.16 9.16 15.99
CA ASP A 350 -4.14 9.21 17.45
C ASP A 350 -3.06 8.27 18.02
N VAL A 351 -2.82 7.12 17.36
CA VAL A 351 -1.78 6.15 17.72
C VAL A 351 -1.00 5.72 16.47
N VAL A 352 0.32 5.64 16.56
CA VAL A 352 1.19 5.12 15.49
C VAL A 352 2.19 4.13 16.08
N CYS A 353 2.66 3.12 15.31
CA CYS A 353 3.65 2.15 15.77
C CYS A 353 4.98 2.16 14.98
N PRO A 354 5.80 3.22 15.02
CA PRO A 354 7.05 3.27 14.27
C PRO A 354 8.12 2.35 14.87
N SER A 355 9.16 2.10 14.07
CA SER A 355 10.42 1.52 14.57
C SER A 355 11.30 2.56 15.28
N ASP A 356 12.21 2.07 16.11
CA ASP A 356 13.22 2.82 16.87
C ASP A 356 13.77 4.11 16.20
N TYR A 357 14.46 3.99 15.06
CA TYR A 357 15.08 5.12 14.37
C TYR A 357 14.04 6.15 13.91
N MET A 358 12.83 5.69 13.56
CA MET A 358 11.77 6.56 13.10
C MET A 358 11.17 7.35 14.27
N ILE A 359 11.03 6.73 15.45
CA ILE A 359 10.66 7.44 16.68
C ILE A 359 11.67 8.55 16.97
N GLN A 360 12.97 8.25 16.89
CA GLN A 360 14.03 9.24 17.08
C GLN A 360 13.93 10.40 16.06
N ARG A 361 13.67 10.10 14.79
CA ARG A 361 13.46 11.11 13.74
C ARG A 361 12.23 11.98 14.02
N MET A 362 11.12 11.37 14.46
CA MET A 362 9.89 12.07 14.81
C MET A 362 10.08 12.97 16.03
N LEU A 363 10.85 12.54 17.04
CA LEU A 363 11.24 13.36 18.19
C LEU A 363 12.06 14.58 17.76
N LYS A 364 13.10 14.39 16.92
CA LYS A 364 13.93 15.49 16.39
C LYS A 364 13.10 16.54 15.64
N ASN A 365 12.01 16.13 14.99
CA ASN A 365 11.09 17.01 14.27
C ASN A 365 9.89 17.48 15.10
N ASN A 366 9.89 17.25 16.43
CA ASN A 366 8.85 17.68 17.36
C ASN A 366 7.44 17.19 16.98
N LEU A 367 7.34 15.94 16.51
CA LEU A 367 6.11 15.35 15.98
C LEU A 367 5.34 14.49 16.99
N LEU A 368 5.89 14.21 18.18
CA LEU A 368 5.27 13.33 19.18
C LEU A 368 4.75 14.11 20.39
N ALA A 369 3.72 13.59 21.04
CA ALA A 369 3.21 14.04 22.33
C ALA A 369 3.70 13.10 23.45
N GLU A 370 4.04 13.67 24.60
CA GLU A 370 4.39 12.89 25.80
C GLU A 370 3.21 12.03 26.26
N LEU A 371 3.48 10.81 26.70
CA LEU A 371 2.48 9.88 27.22
C LEU A 371 2.15 10.20 28.68
N ASN A 372 0.87 10.12 29.04
CA ASN A 372 0.46 10.14 30.45
C ASN A 372 0.48 8.74 31.05
N TRP A 373 1.48 8.43 31.88
CA TRP A 373 1.63 7.14 32.53
C TRP A 373 0.48 6.75 33.46
N ASP A 374 -0.25 7.72 34.02
CA ASP A 374 -1.43 7.46 34.85
C ASP A 374 -2.56 6.79 34.05
N ASN A 375 -2.62 7.07 32.73
CA ASN A 375 -3.60 6.47 31.82
C ASN A 375 -3.14 5.12 31.26
N ILE A 376 -1.88 4.71 31.49
CA ILE A 376 -1.27 3.48 30.97
C ILE A 376 -0.71 2.60 32.11
N PRO A 377 -1.51 2.24 33.14
CA PRO A 377 -1.02 1.47 34.29
C PRO A 377 -0.53 0.06 33.95
N ASN A 378 -0.95 -0.51 32.81
CA ASN A 378 -0.51 -1.83 32.37
C ASN A 378 0.94 -1.86 31.83
N VAL A 379 1.59 -0.70 31.62
CA VAL A 379 3.01 -0.64 31.22
C VAL A 379 3.92 -1.36 32.22
N LYS A 380 3.51 -1.49 33.48
CA LYS A 380 4.23 -2.26 34.51
C LYS A 380 4.47 -3.73 34.15
N ASN A 381 3.74 -4.26 33.16
CA ASN A 381 3.90 -5.63 32.66
C ASN A 381 5.05 -5.76 31.63
N MET A 382 5.57 -4.65 31.12
CA MET A 382 6.68 -4.64 30.17
C MET A 382 7.97 -5.14 30.84
N ASP A 383 8.79 -5.85 30.09
CA ASP A 383 10.11 -6.26 30.57
C ASP A 383 11.02 -5.02 30.72
N PRO A 384 11.63 -4.80 31.91
CA PRO A 384 12.55 -3.70 32.13
C PRO A 384 13.73 -3.66 31.15
N VAL A 385 14.13 -4.81 30.57
CA VAL A 385 15.21 -4.87 29.57
C VAL A 385 14.85 -4.07 28.33
N TYR A 386 13.64 -4.27 27.78
CA TYR A 386 13.20 -3.56 26.57
C TYR A 386 12.88 -2.09 26.86
N MET A 387 12.36 -1.78 28.04
CA MET A 387 12.21 -0.38 28.49
C MET A 387 13.57 0.33 28.63
N LYS A 388 14.62 -0.37 29.05
CA LYS A 388 15.97 0.22 29.08
C LYS A 388 16.53 0.40 27.67
N GLN A 389 16.29 -0.56 26.77
CA GLN A 389 16.73 -0.46 25.39
C GLN A 389 16.02 0.67 24.62
N SER A 390 14.75 0.94 24.90
CA SER A 390 14.02 2.05 24.25
C SER A 390 14.61 3.43 24.54
N GLN A 391 15.38 3.58 25.62
CA GLN A 391 16.10 4.83 25.94
C GLN A 391 17.14 5.23 24.89
N SER A 392 17.55 4.32 23.99
CA SER A 392 18.46 4.67 22.89
C SER A 392 17.81 5.60 21.85
N PHE A 393 16.49 5.52 21.70
CA PHE A 393 15.71 6.32 20.75
C PHE A 393 14.71 7.26 21.40
N ASP A 394 14.28 6.98 22.64
CA ASP A 394 13.43 7.82 23.49
C ASP A 394 14.08 7.95 24.89
N PRO A 395 15.05 8.87 25.09
CA PRO A 395 15.95 8.89 26.25
C PRO A 395 15.28 8.83 27.62
N ASP A 396 14.13 9.49 27.77
CA ASP A 396 13.37 9.55 29.01
C ASP A 396 12.23 8.52 29.06
N ASN A 397 12.10 7.68 28.02
CA ASN A 397 10.93 6.86 27.73
C ASN A 397 9.65 7.66 27.94
N ALA A 398 9.56 8.87 27.40
CA ALA A 398 8.43 9.76 27.65
C ALA A 398 7.37 9.69 26.53
N TYR A 399 7.71 9.09 25.38
CA TYR A 399 6.94 9.18 24.16
C TYR A 399 6.52 7.83 23.58
N SER A 400 7.15 6.74 24.02
CA SER A 400 7.00 5.42 23.41
C SER A 400 6.74 4.30 24.41
N VAL A 401 5.95 3.31 23.98
CA VAL A 401 5.73 2.03 24.70
C VAL A 401 6.07 0.86 23.79
N PRO A 402 7.08 0.02 24.12
CA PRO A 402 7.45 -1.14 23.32
C PRO A 402 6.26 -2.07 23.05
N TYR A 403 6.09 -2.49 21.79
CA TYR A 403 5.01 -3.37 21.34
C TYR A 403 5.51 -4.71 20.82
N CYS A 404 6.44 -4.68 19.88
CA CYS A 404 7.07 -5.87 19.31
C CYS A 404 8.59 -5.67 19.28
N VAL A 405 9.31 -6.75 19.54
CA VAL A 405 10.77 -6.75 19.58
C VAL A 405 11.31 -7.90 18.75
N GLY A 406 12.53 -7.74 18.28
CA GLY A 406 13.22 -8.85 17.64
C GLY A 406 14.66 -8.53 17.32
N THR A 407 15.29 -9.49 16.68
CA THR A 407 16.66 -9.41 16.19
C THR A 407 16.71 -9.74 14.71
N VAL A 408 17.80 -9.33 14.06
CA VAL A 408 18.24 -9.88 12.78
C VAL A 408 19.32 -10.92 13.08
N GLY A 409 19.37 -12.01 12.32
CA GLY A 409 20.37 -13.04 12.55
C GLY A 409 20.53 -13.97 11.37
N ILE A 410 21.27 -15.05 11.61
CA ILE A 410 21.58 -16.06 10.59
C ILE A 410 20.67 -17.25 10.81
N LEU A 411 19.80 -17.52 9.84
CA LEU A 411 19.08 -18.77 9.72
C LEU A 411 19.90 -19.72 8.85
N TYR A 412 20.13 -20.95 9.32
CA TYR A 412 20.91 -21.93 8.59
C TYR A 412 20.27 -23.32 8.60
N ASN A 413 20.57 -24.09 7.56
CA ASN A 413 20.10 -25.46 7.44
C ASN A 413 21.12 -26.45 8.01
N LYS A 414 20.77 -27.12 9.13
CA LYS A 414 21.63 -28.09 9.82
C LYS A 414 22.04 -29.29 8.95
N THR A 415 21.29 -29.57 7.88
CA THR A 415 21.62 -30.65 6.93
C THR A 415 22.67 -30.25 5.90
N MET A 416 22.89 -28.95 5.69
CA MET A 416 23.81 -28.40 4.68
C MET A 416 25.04 -27.74 5.32
N VAL A 417 24.89 -27.21 6.53
CA VAL A 417 25.93 -26.50 7.29
C VAL A 417 26.30 -27.33 8.50
N HIS A 418 27.57 -27.74 8.58
CA HIS A 418 28.09 -28.59 9.66
C HIS A 418 29.17 -27.90 10.51
N GLU A 419 29.62 -26.73 10.07
CA GLU A 419 30.54 -25.90 10.87
C GLU A 419 29.75 -25.02 11.86
N PRO A 420 30.38 -24.57 12.96
CA PRO A 420 29.73 -23.66 13.89
C PRO A 420 29.27 -22.37 13.20
N VAL A 421 28.00 -22.02 13.41
CA VAL A 421 27.39 -20.79 12.89
C VAL A 421 27.26 -19.83 14.07
N ASP A 422 28.29 -19.02 14.33
CA ASP A 422 28.31 -18.07 15.45
C ASP A 422 28.74 -16.64 15.06
N SER A 423 29.05 -16.42 13.79
CA SER A 423 29.67 -15.21 13.26
C SER A 423 29.11 -14.84 11.88
N TRP A 424 29.05 -13.54 11.59
CA TRP A 424 28.75 -13.03 10.26
C TRP A 424 29.75 -13.50 9.19
N ASP A 425 30.97 -13.89 9.56
CA ASP A 425 32.01 -14.36 8.64
C ASP A 425 31.59 -15.56 7.78
N ILE A 426 30.68 -16.41 8.28
CA ILE A 426 30.20 -17.57 7.53
C ILE A 426 29.53 -17.18 6.21
N LEU A 427 28.94 -15.98 6.14
CA LEU A 427 28.31 -15.45 4.94
C LEU A 427 29.34 -15.00 3.87
N TRP A 428 30.63 -15.07 4.17
CA TRP A 428 31.73 -14.86 3.23
C TRP A 428 32.50 -16.16 2.92
N ASN A 429 32.03 -17.30 3.42
CA ASN A 429 32.68 -18.58 3.16
C ASN A 429 32.37 -19.08 1.73
N PRO A 430 33.39 -19.26 0.85
CA PRO A 430 33.18 -19.72 -0.52
C PRO A 430 32.52 -21.10 -0.65
N LYS A 431 32.54 -21.92 0.41
CA LYS A 431 31.85 -23.21 0.48
C LYS A 431 30.34 -23.10 0.25
N TYR A 432 29.75 -21.95 0.61
CA TYR A 432 28.31 -21.70 0.50
C TYR A 432 27.96 -20.81 -0.71
N GLN A 433 28.85 -20.73 -1.71
CA GLN A 433 28.58 -20.02 -2.95
C GLN A 433 27.22 -20.45 -3.56
N ASP A 434 26.45 -19.47 -4.04
CA ASP A 434 25.09 -19.62 -4.59
C ASP A 434 24.08 -20.27 -3.62
N SER A 435 24.40 -20.31 -2.32
CA SER A 435 23.56 -20.87 -1.25
C SER A 435 23.38 -19.92 -0.06
N ILE A 436 23.65 -18.62 -0.26
CA ILE A 436 23.50 -17.56 0.75
C ILE A 436 22.40 -16.59 0.31
N LEU A 437 21.47 -16.29 1.20
CA LEU A 437 20.44 -15.27 1.01
C LEU A 437 20.71 -14.07 1.93
N MET A 438 20.75 -12.88 1.33
CA MET A 438 20.95 -11.62 2.04
C MET A 438 19.68 -10.76 1.97
N GLN A 439 19.50 -9.85 2.93
CA GLN A 439 18.39 -8.90 2.93
C GLN A 439 18.57 -7.83 1.83
N ASP A 440 17.57 -7.60 0.97
CA ASP A 440 17.55 -6.43 0.04
C ASP A 440 17.03 -5.17 0.76
N SER A 441 17.69 -4.85 1.86
CA SER A 441 17.48 -3.64 2.66
C SER A 441 18.84 -2.99 2.90
N VAL A 442 18.91 -1.67 2.66
CA VAL A 442 20.17 -0.90 2.69
C VAL A 442 20.81 -0.98 4.08
N ARG A 443 20.04 -0.71 5.15
CA ARG A 443 20.56 -0.68 6.51
C ARG A 443 20.91 -2.08 7.00
N ASP A 444 20.11 -3.10 6.69
CA ASP A 444 20.35 -4.48 7.12
C ASP A 444 21.59 -5.08 6.43
N ALA A 445 21.74 -4.89 5.11
CA ALA A 445 22.91 -5.39 4.38
C ALA A 445 24.22 -4.74 4.89
N PHE A 446 24.21 -3.42 5.10
CA PHE A 446 25.36 -2.74 5.68
C PHE A 446 25.58 -3.10 7.14
N ALA A 447 24.52 -3.34 7.93
CA ALA A 447 24.67 -3.76 9.32
C ALA A 447 25.48 -5.06 9.42
N VAL A 448 25.18 -6.06 8.58
CA VAL A 448 25.94 -7.33 8.55
C VAL A 448 27.42 -7.08 8.29
N SER A 449 27.77 -6.28 7.26
CA SER A 449 29.16 -6.00 6.93
C SER A 449 29.86 -5.11 7.96
N LEU A 450 29.20 -4.07 8.47
CA LEU A 450 29.74 -3.19 9.51
C LEU A 450 30.04 -3.97 10.79
N LYS A 451 29.10 -4.79 11.28
CA LYS A 451 29.30 -5.60 12.49
C LYS A 451 30.39 -6.64 12.28
N ARG A 452 30.46 -7.27 11.10
CA ARG A 452 31.56 -8.17 10.72
C ARG A 452 32.93 -7.48 10.75
N LEU A 453 33.01 -6.23 10.28
CA LEU A 453 34.24 -5.42 10.31
C LEU A 453 34.55 -4.84 11.70
N GLY A 454 33.69 -5.07 12.70
CA GLY A 454 33.85 -4.56 14.07
C GLY A 454 33.39 -3.11 14.26
N TYR A 455 32.65 -2.55 13.31
CA TYR A 455 32.07 -1.21 13.39
C TYR A 455 30.64 -1.25 13.93
N SER A 456 30.15 -0.09 14.37
CA SER A 456 28.74 0.08 14.73
C SER A 456 27.87 -0.03 13.48
N LEU A 457 26.70 -0.67 13.60
CA LEU A 457 25.68 -0.65 12.54
C LEU A 457 25.05 0.73 12.29
N ASN A 458 25.39 1.72 13.13
CA ASN A 458 25.00 3.13 13.04
C ASN A 458 26.16 4.03 12.60
N SER A 459 27.21 3.46 11.98
CA SER A 459 28.33 4.28 11.51
C SER A 459 27.88 5.34 10.50
N SER A 460 28.32 6.58 10.73
CA SER A 460 28.23 7.70 9.78
C SER A 460 29.62 8.07 9.23
N ASP A 461 30.64 7.27 9.53
CA ASP A 461 32.02 7.51 9.10
C ASP A 461 32.21 7.05 7.66
N VAL A 462 32.63 7.97 6.78
CA VAL A 462 32.75 7.72 5.35
C VAL A 462 33.72 6.58 5.04
N GLU A 463 34.83 6.45 5.77
CA GLU A 463 35.80 5.38 5.53
C GLU A 463 35.23 4.02 5.91
N GLN A 464 34.57 3.93 7.07
CA GLN A 464 33.90 2.70 7.52
C GLN A 464 32.81 2.25 6.54
N LEU A 465 32.02 3.20 6.00
CA LEU A 465 30.99 2.91 5.00
C LEU A 465 31.58 2.46 3.66
N MET A 466 32.68 3.06 3.21
CA MET A 466 33.38 2.61 2.00
C MET A 466 33.93 1.20 2.16
N GLN A 467 34.50 0.89 3.33
CA GLN A 467 35.00 -0.46 3.63
C GLN A 467 33.87 -1.49 3.67
N ALA A 468 32.75 -1.19 4.32
CA ALA A 468 31.57 -2.07 4.33
C ALA A 468 31.02 -2.31 2.92
N LYS A 469 30.97 -1.26 2.08
CA LYS A 469 30.58 -1.38 0.67
C LYS A 469 31.55 -2.28 -0.11
N ASP A 470 32.86 -2.10 0.05
CA ASP A 470 33.86 -2.95 -0.63
C ASP A 470 33.80 -4.41 -0.15
N ASP A 471 33.49 -4.61 1.13
CA ASP A 471 33.30 -5.92 1.72
C ASP A 471 32.05 -6.64 1.19
N LEU A 472 30.93 -5.93 1.06
CA LEU A 472 29.71 -6.43 0.39
C LEU A 472 29.93 -6.73 -1.09
N ILE A 473 30.72 -5.91 -1.81
CA ILE A 473 31.10 -6.21 -3.21
C ILE A 473 31.90 -7.51 -3.30
N LYS A 474 32.80 -7.79 -2.35
CA LYS A 474 33.52 -9.06 -2.28
C LYS A 474 32.60 -10.24 -1.95
N GLN A 475 31.56 -10.02 -1.15
CA GLN A 475 30.58 -11.05 -0.80
C GLN A 475 29.73 -11.44 -2.01
N LYS A 476 29.35 -10.44 -2.82
CA LYS A 476 28.28 -10.57 -3.81
C LYS A 476 28.40 -11.80 -4.74
N PRO A 477 29.58 -12.20 -5.24
CA PRO A 477 29.72 -13.42 -6.05
C PRO A 477 29.37 -14.73 -5.32
N LEU A 478 29.30 -14.71 -3.99
CA LEU A 478 28.93 -15.87 -3.15
C LEU A 478 27.42 -15.93 -2.89
N VAL A 479 26.72 -14.80 -3.03
CA VAL A 479 25.31 -14.65 -2.65
C VAL A 479 24.40 -15.13 -3.78
N GLN A 480 23.45 -16.01 -3.46
CA GLN A 480 22.44 -16.48 -4.40
C GLN A 480 21.52 -15.33 -4.85
N ALA A 481 20.99 -14.59 -3.88
CA ALA A 481 20.11 -13.46 -4.12
C ALA A 481 20.04 -12.51 -2.91
N TYR A 482 19.76 -11.24 -3.20
CA TYR A 482 19.27 -10.28 -2.22
C TYR A 482 17.74 -10.29 -2.30
N VAL A 483 17.09 -10.58 -1.19
CA VAL A 483 15.64 -10.82 -1.09
C VAL A 483 15.11 -10.26 0.23
N ILE A 484 13.79 -10.07 0.33
CA ILE A 484 13.12 -9.64 1.58
C ILE A 484 12.39 -10.86 2.16
N ASP A 485 11.09 -11.01 1.88
CA ASP A 485 10.27 -12.09 2.45
C ASP A 485 10.59 -13.48 1.89
N GLN A 486 11.27 -13.53 0.74
CA GLN A 486 11.55 -14.79 0.04
C GLN A 486 12.58 -15.65 0.78
N VAL A 487 13.33 -15.09 1.73
CA VAL A 487 14.27 -15.86 2.57
C VAL A 487 13.53 -17.03 3.23
N ARG A 488 12.34 -16.76 3.79
CA ARG A 488 11.51 -17.80 4.44
C ARG A 488 11.23 -18.96 3.50
N ASP A 489 10.58 -18.69 2.37
CA ASP A 489 10.10 -19.73 1.47
C ASP A 489 11.26 -20.56 0.88
N LYS A 490 12.37 -19.89 0.54
CA LYS A 490 13.58 -20.53 0.02
C LYS A 490 14.27 -21.42 1.05
N MET A 491 14.37 -20.95 2.30
CA MET A 491 14.96 -21.73 3.39
C MET A 491 14.09 -22.93 3.77
N ILE A 492 12.76 -22.76 3.82
CA ILE A 492 11.82 -23.88 3.99
C ILE A 492 11.97 -24.91 2.86
N GLY A 493 12.11 -24.43 1.62
CA GLY A 493 12.32 -25.25 0.42
C GLY A 493 13.69 -25.94 0.32
N ASN A 494 14.61 -25.68 1.25
CA ASN A 494 16.01 -26.12 1.21
C ASN A 494 16.76 -25.63 -0.05
N GLU A 495 16.40 -24.46 -0.59
CA GLU A 495 17.05 -23.85 -1.76
C GLU A 495 18.36 -23.12 -1.41
N ALA A 496 18.60 -22.84 -0.13
CA ALA A 496 19.78 -22.16 0.38
C ALA A 496 20.24 -22.76 1.71
N ALA A 497 21.53 -22.63 2.00
CA ALA A 497 22.15 -23.13 3.23
C ALA A 497 22.10 -22.09 4.36
N LEU A 498 22.21 -20.81 4.01
CA LEU A 498 22.31 -19.68 4.93
C LEU A 498 21.38 -18.56 4.46
N GLY A 499 20.72 -17.88 5.39
CA GLY A 499 19.89 -16.72 5.13
C GLY A 499 19.93 -15.71 6.26
N VAL A 500 20.04 -14.43 5.93
CA VAL A 500 19.85 -13.35 6.91
C VAL A 500 18.35 -13.08 7.03
N ILE A 501 17.80 -13.15 8.25
CA ILE A 501 16.35 -13.04 8.47
C ILE A 501 16.03 -12.42 9.84
N TYR A 502 14.84 -11.86 9.97
CA TYR A 502 14.28 -11.41 11.24
C TYR A 502 13.86 -12.61 12.11
N SER A 503 14.09 -12.50 13.42
CA SER A 503 13.77 -13.53 14.43
C SER A 503 12.30 -14.01 14.43
N GLY A 504 11.32 -13.14 14.20
CA GLY A 504 9.91 -13.55 14.10
C GLY A 504 9.67 -14.51 12.93
N GLU A 505 10.17 -14.15 11.74
CA GLU A 505 10.13 -15.02 10.57
C GLU A 505 10.95 -16.30 10.76
N ALA A 506 12.09 -16.24 11.46
CA ALA A 506 12.89 -17.42 11.78
C ALA A 506 12.12 -18.41 12.67
N GLY A 507 11.40 -17.92 13.67
CA GLY A 507 10.54 -18.73 14.53
C GLY A 507 9.47 -19.47 13.74
N TYR A 508 8.76 -18.77 12.86
CA TYR A 508 7.79 -19.40 11.95
C TYR A 508 8.47 -20.43 11.03
N THR A 509 9.59 -20.05 10.41
CA THR A 509 10.33 -20.88 9.45
C THR A 509 10.81 -22.20 10.06
N LYS A 510 11.28 -22.17 11.32
CA LYS A 510 11.71 -23.36 12.07
C LYS A 510 10.56 -24.31 12.37
N ARG A 511 9.35 -23.79 12.63
CA ARG A 511 8.15 -24.64 12.82
C ARG A 511 7.78 -25.39 11.55
N GLU A 512 7.91 -24.76 10.38
CA GLU A 512 7.63 -25.41 9.09
C GLU A 512 8.75 -26.37 8.65
N ASN A 513 10.02 -26.08 8.98
CA ASN A 513 11.15 -26.94 8.71
C ASN A 513 12.10 -27.06 9.93
N PRO A 514 11.97 -28.13 10.75
CA PRO A 514 12.76 -28.34 11.97
C PRO A 514 14.29 -28.51 11.77
N ASN A 515 14.74 -28.67 10.51
CA ASN A 515 16.17 -28.71 10.18
C ASN A 515 16.82 -27.33 10.18
N LEU A 516 16.03 -26.26 10.27
CA LEU A 516 16.53 -24.90 10.32
C LEU A 516 16.83 -24.49 11.76
N GLU A 517 17.86 -23.68 11.93
CA GLU A 517 18.26 -23.11 13.21
C GLU A 517 18.69 -21.66 13.04
N TYR A 518 18.46 -20.85 14.07
CA TYR A 518 18.72 -19.41 14.06
C TYR A 518 19.74 -19.02 15.12
N VAL A 519 20.67 -18.14 14.74
CA VAL A 519 21.71 -17.63 15.63
C VAL A 519 21.85 -16.11 15.50
N ILE A 520 22.00 -15.46 16.65
CA ILE A 520 22.46 -14.07 16.77
C ILE A 520 24.00 -14.11 16.78
N PRO A 521 24.69 -13.48 15.83
CA PRO A 521 26.15 -13.54 15.75
C PRO A 521 26.86 -12.85 16.91
N LYS A 522 28.02 -13.38 17.31
CA LYS A 522 28.78 -12.91 18.48
C LYS A 522 29.33 -11.49 18.35
N GLU A 523 29.55 -11.01 17.12
CA GLU A 523 29.92 -9.61 16.84
C GLU A 523 28.79 -8.64 17.19
N GLY A 524 27.57 -9.17 17.37
CA GLY A 524 26.35 -8.43 17.57
C GLY A 524 25.56 -8.26 16.28
N SER A 525 24.31 -7.85 16.44
CA SER A 525 23.36 -7.66 15.35
C SER A 525 22.47 -6.46 15.60
N ASN A 526 21.50 -6.23 14.71
CA ASN A 526 20.39 -5.35 14.99
C ASN A 526 19.43 -6.01 16.00
N VAL A 527 19.09 -5.26 17.05
CA VAL A 527 17.89 -5.46 17.86
C VAL A 527 16.94 -4.33 17.51
N TRP A 528 15.71 -4.64 17.12
CA TRP A 528 14.73 -3.63 16.74
C TRP A 528 13.57 -3.65 17.73
N ILE A 529 13.00 -2.47 17.96
CA ILE A 529 11.84 -2.28 18.82
C ILE A 529 10.84 -1.41 18.08
N ASP A 530 9.67 -1.98 17.76
CA ASP A 530 8.53 -1.21 17.34
C ASP A 530 7.73 -0.80 18.57
N SER A 531 7.37 0.48 18.67
CA SER A 531 6.72 1.02 19.85
C SER A 531 5.52 1.87 19.48
N TRP A 532 4.49 1.82 20.33
CA TRP A 532 3.36 2.73 20.25
C TRP A 532 3.76 4.13 20.64
N VAL A 533 3.40 5.12 19.81
CA VAL A 533 3.59 6.56 20.07
C VAL A 533 2.31 7.32 19.74
N ILE A 534 2.17 8.53 20.30
CA ILE A 534 1.06 9.44 20.02
C ILE A 534 1.60 10.64 19.24
N PRO A 535 1.16 10.87 17.98
CA PRO A 535 1.50 12.09 17.25
C PRO A 535 0.99 13.36 17.96
N LYS A 536 1.73 14.45 17.85
CA LYS A 536 1.42 15.73 18.51
C LYS A 536 0.12 16.36 18.05
N ASN A 537 -0.33 16.04 16.84
CA ASN A 537 -1.60 16.50 16.26
C ASN A 537 -2.77 15.54 16.52
N ALA A 538 -2.59 14.50 17.36
CA ALA A 538 -3.66 13.58 17.75
C ALA A 538 -4.88 14.33 18.30
N LYS A 539 -6.08 13.92 17.87
CA LYS A 539 -7.34 14.55 18.29
C LYS A 539 -7.91 13.90 19.55
N ASN A 540 -7.64 12.60 19.74
CA ASN A 540 -8.20 11.78 20.80
C ASN A 540 -7.07 11.17 21.66
N LYS A 541 -6.19 12.02 22.20
CA LYS A 541 -5.01 11.58 22.98
C LYS A 541 -5.37 10.62 24.13
N GLU A 542 -6.43 10.91 24.89
CA GLU A 542 -6.84 10.05 26.00
C GLU A 542 -7.32 8.66 25.51
N ASN A 543 -8.01 8.60 24.37
CA ASN A 543 -8.43 7.34 23.76
C ASN A 543 -7.24 6.55 23.21
N ALA A 544 -6.24 7.25 22.67
CA ALA A 544 -4.96 6.66 22.29
C ALA A 544 -4.24 6.04 23.49
N GLU A 545 -4.17 6.73 24.63
CA GLU A 545 -3.57 6.18 25.85
C GLU A 545 -4.35 4.96 26.38
N LYS A 546 -5.70 4.98 26.33
CA LYS A 546 -6.55 3.82 26.63
C LYS A 546 -6.26 2.63 25.71
N PHE A 547 -6.07 2.89 24.42
CA PHE A 547 -5.71 1.85 23.44
C PHE A 547 -4.32 1.25 23.76
N ILE A 548 -3.31 2.08 24.02
CA ILE A 548 -1.96 1.61 24.40
C ILE A 548 -2.01 0.80 25.70
N ASN A 549 -2.78 1.27 26.70
CA ASN A 549 -2.96 0.56 27.96
C ASN A 549 -3.63 -0.81 27.78
N PHE A 550 -4.61 -0.91 26.88
CA PHE A 550 -5.25 -2.17 26.52
C PHE A 550 -4.26 -3.14 25.86
N MET A 551 -3.42 -2.65 24.94
CA MET A 551 -2.36 -3.46 24.31
C MET A 551 -1.29 -3.94 25.30
N CYS A 552 -1.07 -3.22 26.40
CA CYS A 552 -0.17 -3.64 27.48
C CYS A 552 -0.77 -4.70 28.43
N ARG A 553 -2.05 -5.08 28.28
CA ARG A 553 -2.69 -6.08 29.12
C ARG A 553 -2.16 -7.49 28.77
N PRO A 554 -1.82 -8.36 29.75
CA PRO A 554 -1.11 -9.61 29.46
C PRO A 554 -1.85 -10.59 28.55
N ASP A 555 -3.17 -10.71 28.69
CA ASP A 555 -4.04 -11.54 27.84
C ASP A 555 -4.09 -11.03 26.39
N ILE A 556 -4.14 -9.70 26.21
CA ILE A 556 -4.14 -9.07 24.88
C ILE A 556 -2.78 -9.18 24.22
N ALA A 557 -1.70 -8.93 24.95
CA ALA A 557 -0.35 -9.10 24.45
C ALA A 557 -0.06 -10.57 24.09
N LEU A 558 -0.59 -11.54 24.85
CA LEU A 558 -0.53 -12.96 24.48
C LEU A 558 -1.31 -13.26 23.20
N MET A 559 -2.55 -12.78 23.09
CA MET A 559 -3.37 -12.96 21.88
C MET A 559 -2.66 -12.43 20.63
N ASN A 560 -2.10 -11.22 20.71
CA ASN A 560 -1.32 -10.64 19.62
C ASN A 560 -0.04 -11.45 19.36
N PHE A 561 0.68 -11.92 20.39
CA PHE A 561 1.84 -12.79 20.23
C PHE A 561 1.51 -14.10 19.49
N GLU A 562 0.40 -14.75 19.82
CA GLU A 562 -0.02 -16.00 19.18
C GLU A 562 -0.41 -15.80 17.71
N TYR A 563 -1.03 -14.66 17.39
CA TYR A 563 -1.37 -14.28 16.01
C TYR A 563 -0.12 -13.92 15.19
N LEU A 564 0.74 -13.05 15.73
CA LEU A 564 1.87 -12.45 15.03
C LEU A 564 3.11 -13.32 15.01
N THR A 565 3.33 -14.08 16.08
CA THR A 565 4.50 -14.93 16.30
C THR A 565 5.83 -14.16 16.48
N TYR A 566 5.77 -12.83 16.47
CA TYR A 566 6.84 -11.92 16.87
C TYR A 566 6.97 -11.86 18.40
N ALA A 567 8.18 -11.63 18.90
CA ALA A 567 8.42 -11.63 20.33
C ALA A 567 7.70 -10.46 21.03
N THR A 568 7.07 -10.76 22.16
CA THR A 568 6.40 -9.77 22.99
C THR A 568 7.36 -9.18 24.03
N PRO A 569 7.45 -7.84 24.18
CA PRO A 569 8.16 -7.22 25.29
C PRO A 569 7.38 -7.30 26.61
N ASN A 570 6.17 -7.86 26.62
CA ASN A 570 5.35 -8.03 27.81
C ASN A 570 5.76 -9.29 28.58
N LYS A 571 6.47 -9.10 29.70
CA LYS A 571 6.97 -10.20 30.54
C LYS A 571 5.84 -11.03 31.14
N ALA A 572 4.74 -10.39 31.52
CA ALA A 572 3.58 -11.08 32.06
C ALA A 572 2.89 -11.95 30.99
N ALA A 573 2.78 -11.45 29.75
CA ALA A 573 2.25 -12.22 28.63
C ALA A 573 3.16 -13.40 28.28
N ARG A 574 4.48 -13.21 28.26
CA ARG A 574 5.44 -14.30 28.05
C ARG A 574 5.24 -15.45 29.05
N ALA A 575 5.00 -15.14 30.32
CA ALA A 575 4.74 -16.16 31.34
C ALA A 575 3.45 -16.98 31.10
N LEU A 576 2.51 -16.47 30.29
CA LEU A 576 1.25 -17.13 29.97
C LEU A 576 1.32 -18.02 28.71
N ILE A 577 2.41 -17.97 27.93
CA ILE A 577 2.57 -18.79 26.71
C ILE A 577 2.57 -20.27 27.08
N GLU A 578 1.56 -21.05 26.76
CA GLU A 578 1.45 -22.45 27.23
C GLU A 578 2.59 -23.35 26.72
N ASP A 579 3.01 -23.19 25.47
CA ASP A 579 4.09 -23.95 24.86
C ASP A 579 5.47 -23.58 25.44
N GLU A 580 6.10 -24.51 26.15
CA GLU A 580 7.39 -24.30 26.80
C GLU A 580 8.54 -24.09 25.79
N GLU A 581 8.48 -24.70 24.61
CA GLU A 581 9.51 -24.52 23.57
C GLU A 581 9.49 -23.08 23.06
N THR A 582 8.31 -22.55 22.77
CA THR A 582 8.13 -21.15 22.37
C THR A 582 8.47 -20.18 23.50
N ARG A 583 8.00 -20.43 24.73
CA ARG A 583 8.24 -19.56 25.90
C ARG A 583 9.72 -19.37 26.23
N ASN A 584 10.51 -20.44 26.04
CA ASN A 584 11.95 -20.48 26.31
C ASN A 584 12.80 -20.41 25.03
N SER A 585 12.19 -20.10 23.88
CA SER A 585 12.88 -20.00 22.61
C SER A 585 13.90 -18.86 22.64
N LYS A 586 15.18 -19.18 22.47
CA LYS A 586 16.26 -18.18 22.35
C LYS A 586 16.18 -17.35 21.07
N ILE A 587 15.38 -17.79 20.09
CA ILE A 587 15.13 -17.05 18.84
C ILE A 587 14.25 -15.84 19.13
N LEU A 588 13.15 -16.06 19.85
CA LEU A 588 12.16 -15.04 20.16
C LEU A 588 12.56 -14.24 21.41
N PHE A 589 13.08 -14.92 22.42
CA PHE A 589 13.42 -14.33 23.71
C PHE A 589 14.90 -14.62 24.06
N PRO A 590 15.85 -14.01 23.33
CA PRO A 590 17.27 -14.17 23.61
C PRO A 590 17.62 -13.68 25.02
N GLU A 591 18.67 -14.26 25.60
CA GLU A 591 19.12 -13.85 26.93
C GLU A 591 19.82 -12.48 26.83
N PRO A 592 19.85 -11.67 27.90
CA PRO A 592 20.51 -10.36 27.88
C PRO A 592 21.99 -10.42 27.43
N GLU A 593 22.68 -11.52 27.72
CA GLU A 593 24.07 -11.74 27.31
C GLU A 593 24.21 -11.92 25.79
N ASP A 594 23.21 -12.52 25.13
CA ASP A 594 23.16 -12.69 23.67
C ASP A 594 22.94 -11.33 22.97
N LEU A 595 22.32 -10.37 23.67
CA LEU A 595 22.03 -9.03 23.16
C LEU A 595 23.09 -7.98 23.46
N LYS A 596 24.12 -8.29 24.27
CA LYS A 596 25.08 -7.29 24.78
C LYS A 596 25.82 -6.49 23.69
N ASN A 597 26.07 -7.12 22.55
CA ASN A 597 26.76 -6.53 21.41
C ASN A 597 25.79 -6.04 20.33
N CYS A 598 24.48 -6.23 20.52
CA CYS A 598 23.47 -5.79 19.57
C CYS A 598 23.17 -4.30 19.74
N GLU A 599 22.77 -3.65 18.65
CA GLU A 599 22.46 -2.23 18.61
C GLU A 599 21.09 -1.99 17.93
N THR A 600 20.34 -0.99 18.42
CA THR A 600 19.15 -0.50 17.73
C THR A 600 19.55 0.43 16.59
N PHE A 601 18.77 0.47 15.51
CA PHE A 601 19.02 1.45 14.46
C PHE A 601 18.78 2.87 15.00
N GLN A 602 19.63 3.79 14.57
CA GLN A 602 19.51 5.22 14.85
C GLN A 602 19.26 5.99 13.56
N PHE A 603 18.61 7.15 13.70
CA PHE A 603 18.44 8.09 12.61
C PHE A 603 19.73 8.89 12.40
N LEU A 604 20.43 8.58 11.31
CA LEU A 604 21.75 9.10 10.98
C LEU A 604 21.72 10.45 10.24
N GLY A 605 20.54 10.91 9.81
CA GLY A 605 20.36 12.13 9.03
C GLY A 605 20.22 11.86 7.53
N ASP A 606 19.47 12.73 6.84
CA ASP A 606 19.08 12.53 5.44
C ASP A 606 20.29 12.45 4.47
N ASP A 607 21.37 13.19 4.76
CA ASP A 607 22.61 13.16 3.96
C ASP A 607 23.32 11.80 4.09
N VAL A 608 23.38 11.26 5.30
CA VAL A 608 24.01 9.96 5.57
C VAL A 608 23.17 8.85 4.94
N ASP A 609 21.84 8.87 5.12
CA ASP A 609 20.94 7.89 4.48
C ASP A 609 21.04 7.93 2.95
N SER A 610 21.15 9.12 2.36
CA SER A 610 21.38 9.28 0.91
C SER A 610 22.70 8.66 0.48
N TYR A 611 23.75 8.81 1.28
CA TYR A 611 25.06 8.22 1.01
C TYR A 611 25.02 6.69 1.11
N TYR A 612 24.38 6.11 2.14
CA TYR A 612 24.14 4.67 2.23
C TYR A 612 23.43 4.13 0.96
N ASN A 613 22.39 4.82 0.48
CA ASN A 613 21.68 4.45 -0.75
C ASN A 613 22.58 4.51 -2.00
N GLU A 614 23.42 5.54 -2.12
CA GLU A 614 24.40 5.64 -3.20
C GLU A 614 25.38 4.45 -3.20
N LEU A 615 25.92 4.12 -2.03
CA LEU A 615 26.84 3.00 -1.87
C LEU A 615 26.15 1.66 -2.16
N TRP A 616 24.91 1.48 -1.71
CA TRP A 616 24.12 0.28 -1.99
C TRP A 616 23.88 0.08 -3.49
N ASN A 617 23.56 1.15 -4.22
CA ASN A 617 23.44 1.09 -5.67
C ASN A 617 24.75 0.65 -6.34
N LYS A 618 25.91 1.07 -5.81
CA LYS A 618 27.22 0.58 -6.30
C LYS A 618 27.40 -0.91 -6.04
N VAL A 619 27.06 -1.41 -4.84
CA VAL A 619 27.07 -2.86 -4.54
C VAL A 619 26.17 -3.63 -5.51
N LYS A 620 24.94 -3.15 -5.74
CA LYS A 620 23.99 -3.79 -6.66
C LYS A 620 24.41 -3.74 -8.13
N SER A 621 25.24 -2.78 -8.52
CA SER A 621 25.70 -2.64 -9.91
C SER A 621 26.90 -3.52 -10.31
N LYS A 622 27.66 -4.07 -9.36
CA LYS A 622 28.83 -4.92 -9.61
C LYS A 622 28.47 -6.37 -9.79
#